data_AF-A0AAU0QGZ7-F1
#
_entry.id   AF-A0AAU0QGZ7-F1
#
_cell.length_a   1.000
_cell.length_b   1.000
_cell.length_c   1.000
_cell.angle_alpha   90.00
_cell.angle_beta   90.00
_cell.angle_gamma   90.00
#
_symmetry.space_group_name_H-M   'P 1'
#
loop_
_entity.id
_entity.type
_entity.pdbx_description
1 polymer ?
#
loop_
_entity_poly.entity_id
_entity_poly.type
_entity_poly.pdbx_seq_one_letter_code
_entity_poly.pdbx_strand_id
1 'polypeptide(L)'
;MAHLQFSGTGTWLSPALMKNRHNEKARKGQLDALHIPVGGHRFRPSLEDFLYFLIRECGFAGVDGWEEKLSTSREGWLGVQLSAAVRDDPTGAARVLESMGCQVIPPRGGYPHVKRRSGW
;
A
#
# COMPACT_ATOMS: atom_id res chain seq x y z
N MET A 1 -8.27 6.16 4.09
CA MET A 1 -7.35 5.08 3.68
C MET A 1 -7.87 4.56 2.34
N ALA A 2 -7.01 4.36 1.35
CA ALA A 2 -7.47 3.83 0.06
C ALA A 2 -7.58 2.31 0.19
N HIS A 3 -8.61 1.72 -0.41
CA HIS A 3 -8.86 0.29 -0.35
C HIS A 3 -9.21 -0.21 -1.74
N LEU A 4 -8.60 -1.32 -2.14
CA LEU A 4 -8.99 -2.05 -3.34
C LEU A 4 -10.08 -3.06 -2.94
N GLN A 5 -11.28 -2.86 -3.46
CA GLN A 5 -12.39 -3.81 -3.34
C GLN A 5 -12.38 -4.75 -4.54
N PHE A 6 -12.59 -6.04 -4.29
CA PHE A 6 -12.65 -7.05 -5.33
C PHE A 6 -14.09 -7.51 -5.52
N SER A 7 -14.69 -7.21 -6.67
CA SER A 7 -16.02 -7.74 -7.04
C SER A 7 -15.86 -8.90 -8.01
N GLY A 8 -16.35 -10.08 -7.65
CA GLY A 8 -16.36 -11.25 -8.54
C GLY A 8 -16.80 -12.53 -7.82
N THR A 9 -16.97 -13.62 -8.56
CA THR A 9 -17.19 -14.97 -8.03
C THR A 9 -15.98 -15.83 -8.36
N GLY A 10 -15.18 -16.19 -7.35
CA GLY A 10 -13.97 -16.98 -7.50
C GLY A 10 -14.18 -18.38 -6.98
N THR A 11 -14.15 -19.38 -7.87
CA THR A 11 -14.41 -20.80 -7.57
C THR A 11 -13.51 -21.37 -6.47
N TRP A 12 -12.29 -20.84 -6.32
CA TRP A 12 -11.28 -21.34 -5.39
C TRP A 12 -11.04 -20.42 -4.19
N LEU A 13 -11.29 -19.11 -4.31
CA LEU A 13 -11.19 -18.19 -3.17
C LEU A 13 -12.38 -18.31 -2.23
N SER A 14 -13.61 -18.45 -2.72
CA SER A 14 -14.79 -18.50 -1.85
C SER A 14 -14.71 -19.61 -0.78
N PRO A 15 -14.27 -20.85 -1.09
CA PRO A 15 -14.06 -21.88 -0.06
C PRO A 15 -12.98 -21.54 0.98
N ALA A 16 -11.93 -20.82 0.59
CA ALA A 16 -10.91 -20.35 1.52
C ALA A 16 -11.47 -19.27 2.47
N LEU A 17 -12.29 -18.37 1.95
CA LEU A 17 -12.96 -17.31 2.73
C LEU A 17 -14.00 -17.86 3.70
N MET A 18 -14.67 -18.96 3.36
CA MET A 18 -15.58 -19.65 4.27
C MET A 18 -14.88 -20.19 5.53
N LYS A 19 -13.55 -20.36 5.49
CA LYS A 19 -12.74 -20.71 6.66
C LYS A 19 -12.28 -19.49 7.48
N ASN A 20 -12.60 -18.28 7.04
CA ASN A 20 -12.25 -17.06 7.75
C ASN A 20 -12.96 -16.99 9.11
N ARG A 21 -12.16 -16.79 10.17
CA ARG A 21 -12.62 -16.74 11.57
C ARG A 21 -12.91 -15.32 12.07
N HIS A 22 -12.53 -14.30 11.31
CA HIS A 22 -12.53 -12.90 11.72
C HIS A 22 -13.54 -12.03 10.98
N ASN A 23 -13.94 -12.40 9.75
CA ASN A 23 -14.87 -11.60 8.93
C ASN A 23 -16.11 -12.45 8.54
N GLU A 24 -17.27 -12.14 9.12
CA GLU A 24 -18.52 -12.89 8.91
C GLU A 24 -19.01 -12.84 7.45
N LYS A 25 -18.81 -11.71 6.76
CA LYS A 25 -19.19 -11.56 5.36
C LYS A 25 -18.27 -12.39 4.46
N ALA A 26 -16.96 -12.36 4.70
CA ALA A 26 -16.02 -13.26 4.03
C ALA A 26 -16.38 -14.74 4.27
N ARG A 27 -16.83 -15.09 5.48
CA ARG A 27 -17.29 -16.44 5.83
C ARG A 27 -18.49 -16.92 5.00
N LYS A 28 -19.27 -16.01 4.42
CA LYS A 28 -20.37 -16.33 3.49
C LYS A 28 -19.88 -16.53 2.05
N GLY A 29 -18.55 -16.54 1.82
CA GLY A 29 -17.93 -16.69 0.51
C GLY A 29 -17.99 -15.43 -0.36
N GLN A 30 -18.41 -14.29 0.22
CA GLN A 30 -18.59 -13.01 -0.43
C GLN A 30 -17.22 -12.32 -0.63
N LEU A 31 -16.81 -12.19 -1.89
CA LEU A 31 -15.51 -11.61 -2.27
C LEU A 31 -15.48 -10.09 -2.12
N ASP A 32 -16.62 -9.44 -2.27
CA ASP A 32 -16.83 -8.00 -2.04
C ASP A 32 -16.62 -7.59 -0.57
N ALA A 33 -16.55 -8.57 0.34
CA ALA A 33 -16.19 -8.34 1.74
C ALA A 33 -14.68 -8.15 1.97
N LEU A 34 -13.85 -8.41 0.95
CA LEU A 34 -12.39 -8.33 1.03
C LEU A 34 -11.89 -6.92 0.74
N HIS A 35 -11.01 -6.43 1.62
CA HIS A 35 -10.37 -5.13 1.49
C HIS A 35 -8.86 -5.29 1.44
N ILE A 36 -8.24 -5.00 0.29
CA ILE A 36 -6.77 -4.87 0.28
C ILE A 36 -6.46 -3.47 0.84
N PRO A 37 -5.78 -3.38 2.01
CA PRO A 37 -5.30 -2.09 2.48
C PRO A 37 -4.27 -1.61 1.48
N VAL A 38 -4.50 -0.46 0.86
CA VAL A 38 -3.44 0.22 0.13
C VAL A 38 -3.04 1.43 0.96
N GLY A 39 -1.74 1.61 1.18
CA GLY A 39 -1.18 2.68 2.02
C GLY A 39 -1.42 4.11 1.55
N GLY A 40 -2.47 4.35 0.77
CA GLY A 40 -2.88 5.63 0.21
C GLY A 40 -3.10 5.55 -1.29
N HIS A 41 -3.61 6.64 -1.87
CA HIS A 41 -4.01 6.72 -3.28
C HIS A 41 -2.83 6.60 -4.28
N ARG A 42 -1.58 6.63 -3.80
CA ARG A 42 -0.38 6.72 -4.65
C ARG A 42 0.71 5.69 -4.33
N PHE A 43 0.52 4.84 -3.32
CA PHE A 43 1.51 3.83 -2.96
C PHE A 43 1.06 2.44 -3.41
N ARG A 44 1.97 1.73 -4.07
CA ARG A 44 1.74 0.34 -4.48
C ARG A 44 1.47 -0.52 -3.24
N PRO A 45 0.55 -1.50 -3.30
CA PRO A 45 0.40 -2.47 -2.22
C PRO A 45 1.76 -3.06 -1.87
N SER A 46 2.14 -3.03 -0.60
CA SER A 46 3.38 -3.64 -0.15
C SER A 46 3.18 -5.13 0.14
N LEU A 47 4.28 -5.87 0.33
CA LEU A 47 4.20 -7.26 0.78
C LEU A 47 3.50 -7.32 2.16
N GLU A 48 3.76 -6.34 3.02
CA GLU A 48 3.12 -6.22 4.33
C GLU A 48 1.61 -5.98 4.22
N ASP A 49 1.17 -5.13 3.29
CA ASP A 49 -0.27 -4.94 3.02
C ASP A 49 -0.93 -6.27 2.60
N PHE A 50 -0.24 -7.08 1.79
CA PHE A 50 -0.73 -8.40 1.36
C PHE A 50 -0.76 -9.42 2.50
N LEU A 51 0.29 -9.48 3.33
CA LEU A 51 0.34 -10.38 4.49
C LEU A 51 -0.72 -9.99 5.53
N TYR A 52 -0.92 -8.70 5.77
CA TYR A 52 -1.98 -8.19 6.65
C TYR A 52 -3.35 -8.62 6.13
N PHE A 53 -3.58 -8.47 4.82
CA PHE A 53 -4.79 -8.91 4.15
C PHE A 53 -5.04 -10.42 4.32
N LEU A 54 -4.03 -11.27 4.11
CA LEU A 54 -4.19 -12.72 4.29
C LEU A 54 -4.60 -13.08 5.72
N ILE A 55 -3.97 -12.48 6.72
CA ILE A 55 -4.23 -12.80 8.13
C ILE A 55 -5.61 -12.26 8.55
N ARG A 56 -5.89 -10.97 8.29
CA ARG A 56 -7.09 -10.28 8.79
C ARG A 56 -8.33 -10.52 7.94
N GLU A 57 -8.18 -10.50 6.62
CA GLU A 57 -9.30 -10.54 5.68
C GLU A 57 -9.53 -11.92 5.05
N CYS A 58 -8.51 -12.79 5.06
CA CYS A 58 -8.66 -14.18 4.59
C CYS A 58 -8.64 -15.22 5.73
N GLY A 59 -8.30 -14.82 6.96
CA GLY A 59 -8.37 -15.67 8.15
C GLY A 59 -7.21 -16.67 8.30
N PHE A 60 -6.05 -16.37 7.71
CA PHE A 60 -4.82 -17.12 7.95
C PHE A 60 -4.31 -16.89 9.38
N ALA A 61 -3.63 -17.87 9.97
CA ALA A 61 -3.03 -17.71 11.28
C ALA A 61 -1.75 -16.85 11.20
N GLY A 62 -1.71 -15.78 11.98
CA GLY A 62 -0.47 -15.04 12.26
C GLY A 62 0.33 -15.70 13.38
N VAL A 63 1.65 -15.50 13.37
CA VAL A 63 2.53 -15.81 14.50
C VAL A 63 2.50 -14.67 15.52
N ASP A 64 2.85 -14.94 16.79
CA ASP A 64 2.85 -13.88 17.81
C ASP A 64 3.70 -12.67 17.39
N GLY A 65 3.16 -11.46 17.58
CA GLY A 65 3.81 -10.20 17.20
C GLY A 65 3.80 -9.88 15.70
N TRP A 66 3.09 -10.65 14.86
CA TRP A 66 3.04 -10.40 13.41
C TRP A 66 2.60 -8.97 13.05
N GLU A 67 1.63 -8.41 13.78
CA GLU A 67 1.04 -7.10 13.47
C GLU A 67 2.05 -5.97 13.64
N GLU A 68 2.79 -5.96 14.75
CA GLU A 68 3.85 -4.98 15.00
C GLU A 68 4.98 -5.11 13.97
N LYS A 69 5.35 -6.35 13.62
CA LYS A 69 6.39 -6.63 12.62
C LYS A 69 5.98 -6.09 11.24
N LEU A 70 4.74 -6.34 10.82
CA LEU A 70 4.21 -5.81 9.56
C LEU A 70 4.13 -4.29 9.59
N SER A 71 3.65 -3.69 10.69
CA SER A 71 3.58 -2.23 10.83
C SER A 71 4.96 -1.58 10.66
N THR A 72 5.96 -2.10 11.37
CA THR A 72 7.35 -1.57 11.33
C THR A 72 7.97 -1.72 9.94
N SER A 73 7.82 -2.90 9.32
CA SER A 73 8.35 -3.16 7.98
C SER A 73 7.69 -2.25 6.93
N ARG A 74 6.37 -2.06 7.07
CA ARG A 74 5.57 -1.21 6.19
C ARG A 74 5.97 0.26 6.26
N GLU A 75 6.24 0.79 7.44
CA GLU A 75 6.75 2.17 7.58
C GLU A 75 8.09 2.35 6.86
N GLY A 76 9.01 1.39 6.99
CA GLY A 76 10.25 1.36 6.24
C GLY A 76 10.02 1.36 4.72
N TRP A 77 9.10 0.52 4.24
CA TRP A 77 8.74 0.45 2.83
C TRP A 77 8.13 1.76 2.31
N LEU A 78 7.23 2.38 3.06
CA LEU A 78 6.63 3.67 2.70
C LEU A 78 7.69 4.77 2.58
N GLY A 79 8.70 4.77 3.46
CA GLY A 79 9.84 5.68 3.35
C GLY A 79 10.66 5.48 2.06
N VAL A 80 10.88 4.23 1.65
CA VAL A 80 11.54 3.90 0.38
C VAL A 80 10.72 4.39 -0.81
N GLN A 81 9.41 4.12 -0.81
CA GLN A 81 8.50 4.55 -1.88
C GLN A 81 8.42 6.08 -1.98
N LEU A 82 8.34 6.78 -0.84
CA LEU A 82 8.36 8.25 -0.80
C LEU A 82 9.67 8.78 -1.39
N SER A 83 10.81 8.22 -0.98
CA SER A 83 12.12 8.60 -1.50
C SER A 83 12.24 8.36 -3.00
N ALA A 84 11.67 7.26 -3.52
CA ALA A 84 11.61 6.99 -4.95
C ALA A 84 10.74 8.04 -5.67
N ALA A 85 9.54 8.33 -5.15
CA ALA A 85 8.64 9.34 -5.72
C ALA A 85 9.27 10.75 -5.75
N VAL A 86 10.02 11.13 -4.71
CA VAL A 86 10.77 12.40 -4.67
C VAL A 86 11.89 12.43 -5.71
N ARG A 87 12.58 11.30 -5.95
CA ARG A 87 13.60 11.22 -7.00
C ARG A 87 12.98 11.31 -8.40
N ASP A 88 11.79 10.76 -8.59
CA ASP A 88 11.07 10.79 -9.88
C ASP A 88 10.51 12.17 -10.23
N ASP A 89 10.17 12.99 -9.22
CA ASP A 89 9.69 14.37 -9.41
C ASP A 89 10.20 15.32 -8.31
N PRO A 90 11.51 15.63 -8.31
CA PRO A 90 12.13 16.47 -7.28
C PRO A 90 11.62 17.90 -7.31
N THR A 91 11.26 18.41 -8.49
CA THR A 91 10.66 19.75 -8.65
C THR A 91 9.27 19.81 -8.02
N GLY A 92 8.43 18.79 -8.24
CA GLY A 92 7.12 18.70 -7.60
C GLY A 92 7.24 18.59 -6.08
N ALA A 93 8.18 17.77 -5.59
CA ALA A 93 8.46 17.65 -4.16
C ALA A 93 8.91 18.98 -3.53
N ALA A 94 9.83 19.70 -4.17
CA ALA A 94 10.31 21.00 -3.71
C ALA A 94 9.17 22.02 -3.57
N ARG A 95 8.27 22.11 -4.57
CA ARG A 95 7.12 23.03 -4.53
C ARG A 95 6.18 22.74 -3.35
N VAL A 96 5.95 21.47 -3.04
CA VAL A 96 5.10 21.09 -1.90
C VAL A 96 5.77 21.51 -0.58
N LEU A 97 7.07 21.28 -0.43
CA LEU A 97 7.82 21.69 0.76
C LEU A 97 7.82 23.23 0.91
N GLU A 98 8.03 23.97 -0.18
CA GLU A 98 7.93 25.43 -0.19
C GLU A 98 6.54 25.92 0.23
N SER A 99 5.46 25.27 -0.25
CA SER A 99 4.09 25.62 0.16
C SER A 99 3.80 25.35 1.65
N MET A 100 4.58 24.48 2.29
CA MET A 100 4.53 24.21 3.72
C MET A 100 5.40 25.18 4.54
N GLY A 101 6.03 26.16 3.90
CA GLY A 101 6.91 27.14 4.54
C GLY A 101 8.36 26.68 4.70
N CYS A 102 8.76 25.57 4.08
CA CYS A 102 10.15 25.14 4.08
C CYS A 102 10.97 25.93 3.06
N GLN A 103 12.18 26.35 3.45
CA GLN A 103 13.16 26.84 2.48
C GLN A 103 13.85 25.63 1.80
N VAL A 104 13.69 25.51 0.49
CA VAL A 104 14.34 24.47 -0.32
C VAL A 104 15.43 25.11 -1.18
N ILE A 105 16.66 24.60 -1.10
CA ILE A 105 17.78 25.09 -1.91
C ILE A 105 18.03 24.09 -3.04
N PRO A 106 17.73 24.44 -4.31
CA PRO A 106 18.00 23.55 -5.42
C PRO A 106 19.52 23.42 -5.68
N PRO A 107 19.98 22.31 -6.26
CA PRO A 107 21.37 22.18 -6.69
C PRO A 107 21.71 23.20 -7.78
N ARG A 108 22.99 23.62 -7.87
CA ARG A 108 23.46 24.70 -8.78
C ARG A 108 23.09 24.50 -10.26
N GLY A 109 22.87 23.26 -10.70
CA GLY A 109 22.49 22.91 -12.08
C GLY A 109 21.00 22.59 -12.27
N GLY A 110 20.15 22.83 -11.26
CA GLY A 110 18.75 22.40 -11.26
C GLY A 110 18.58 20.92 -10.95
N TYR A 111 17.36 20.50 -10.66
CA TYR A 111 17.07 19.10 -10.36
C TYR A 111 17.29 18.21 -11.60
N PRO A 112 17.79 16.97 -11.42
CA PRO A 112 17.93 16.05 -12.53
C PRO A 112 16.58 15.74 -13.17
N HIS A 113 16.51 15.84 -14.50
CA HIS A 113 15.31 15.44 -15.25
C HIS A 113 15.20 13.91 -15.28
N VAL A 114 14.29 13.35 -14.49
CA VAL A 114 13.95 11.92 -14.58
C VAL A 114 12.94 11.73 -15.71
N LYS A 115 13.34 10.98 -16.75
CA LYS A 115 12.42 10.53 -17.80
C LYS A 115 11.42 9.56 -17.17
N ARG A 116 10.18 10.00 -16.93
CA ARG A 116 9.08 9.07 -16.66
C ARG A 116 8.96 8.13 -17.86
N ARG A 117 9.00 6.83 -17.64
CA ARG A 117 8.68 5.85 -18.69
C ARG A 117 7.28 6.16 -19.20
N SER A 118 7.14 6.44 -20.49
CA SER A 118 5.89 6.82 -21.15
C SER A 118 4.95 5.63 -21.41
N GLY A 119 5.04 4.58 -20.59
CA GLY A 119 4.22 3.37 -20.72
C GLY A 119 3.21 3.30 -19.57
N TRP A 120 1.95 3.06 -19.93
CA TRP A 120 0.91 2.61 -19.01
C TRP A 120 1.22 1.21 -18.49
#